data_AF-A0A8S3ICN8-F1
#
_entry.id   AF-A0A8S3ICN8-F1
#
_cell.length_a   1.000
_cell.length_b   1.000
_cell.length_c   1.000
_cell.angle_alpha   90.00
_cell.angle_beta   90.00
_cell.angle_gamma   90.00
#
_symmetry.space_group_name_H-M   'P 1'
#
loop_
_entity.id
_entity.type
_entity.pdbx_description
1 polymer ?
#
loop_
_entity_poly.entity_id
_entity_poly.type
_entity_poly.pdbx_seq_one_letter_code
_entity_poly.pdbx_strand_id
1 'polypeptide(L)'
;MILERFFVTYLFEQFLTFTNRLPYSRTLEDEADEVGLMLAAKACYDIRESVTFWQKMHEIQEKQELSEFFSTHPASTKRAETLNGKLSWALDIRRQCNCLPLLENINLGLPNFSKTPDKEVLERPLEKKAGLIHHIPVVQNIKNER
;
A
#
# COMPACT_ATOMS: atom_id res chain seq x y z
N MET A 1 6.30 -45.43 -6.45
CA MET A 1 7.24 -44.32 -6.15
C MET A 1 6.93 -43.01 -6.87
N ILE A 2 6.28 -43.00 -8.04
CA ILE A 2 5.94 -41.74 -8.74
C ILE A 2 4.63 -41.12 -8.19
N LEU A 3 3.60 -41.94 -7.91
CA LEU A 3 2.29 -41.51 -7.37
C LEU A 3 2.35 -40.86 -5.98
N GLU A 4 3.10 -41.43 -5.04
CA GLU A 4 3.35 -40.85 -3.71
C GLU A 4 4.00 -39.46 -3.80
N ARG A 5 4.90 -39.29 -4.78
CA ARG A 5 5.65 -38.04 -4.99
C ARG A 5 4.76 -36.96 -5.59
N PHE A 6 3.81 -37.32 -6.46
CA PHE A 6 2.75 -36.43 -6.94
C PHE A 6 1.76 -36.04 -5.84
N PHE A 7 1.43 -36.96 -4.93
CA PHE A 7 0.50 -36.69 -3.83
C PHE A 7 1.08 -35.71 -2.82
N VAL A 8 2.35 -35.89 -2.43
CA VAL A 8 3.02 -34.99 -1.48
C VAL A 8 3.24 -33.60 -2.07
N THR A 9 3.62 -33.49 -3.35
CA THR A 9 3.72 -32.17 -4.01
C THR A 9 2.35 -31.53 -4.15
N TYR A 10 1.31 -32.27 -4.52
CA TYR A 10 -0.06 -31.75 -4.61
C TYR A 10 -0.55 -31.20 -3.26
N LEU A 11 -0.28 -31.91 -2.16
CA LEU A 11 -0.68 -31.48 -0.82
C LEU A 11 0.09 -30.23 -0.37
N PHE A 12 1.38 -30.14 -0.70
CA PHE A 12 2.22 -28.98 -0.40
C PHE A 12 1.77 -27.73 -1.17
N GLU A 13 1.46 -27.85 -2.45
CA GLU A 13 0.93 -26.76 -3.28
C GLU A 13 -0.44 -26.27 -2.76
N GLN A 14 -1.32 -27.18 -2.32
CA GLN A 14 -2.60 -26.82 -1.71
C GLN A 14 -2.43 -26.10 -0.38
N PHE A 15 -1.45 -26.53 0.43
CA PHE A 15 -1.14 -25.88 1.70
C PHE A 15 -0.62 -24.46 1.49
N LEU A 16 0.34 -24.25 0.58
CA LEU A 16 0.85 -22.92 0.24
C LEU A 16 -0.25 -22.01 -0.33
N THR A 17 -1.13 -22.56 -1.16
CA THR A 17 -2.28 -21.84 -1.70
C THR A 17 -3.23 -21.39 -0.59
N PHE A 18 -3.45 -22.23 0.42
CA PHE A 18 -4.35 -21.94 1.53
C PHE A 18 -3.74 -20.89 2.46
N THR A 19 -2.45 -20.99 2.80
CA THR A 19 -1.76 -20.01 3.65
C THR A 19 -1.74 -18.62 3.01
N ASN A 20 -1.49 -18.54 1.70
CA ASN A 20 -1.52 -17.28 0.94
C ASN A 20 -2.93 -16.69 0.77
N ARG A 21 -3.97 -17.48 1.06
CA ARG A 21 -5.38 -17.07 0.97
C ARG A 21 -6.03 -16.87 2.34
N LEU A 22 -5.30 -17.02 3.45
CA LEU A 22 -5.85 -16.79 4.77
C LEU A 22 -6.30 -15.32 4.91
N PRO A 23 -7.50 -15.06 5.47
CA PRO A 23 -8.04 -13.71 5.59
C PRO A 23 -7.14 -12.80 6.43
N TYR A 24 -6.48 -13.35 7.44
CA TYR A 24 -5.55 -12.60 8.31
C TYR A 24 -4.35 -12.07 7.53
N SER A 25 -3.81 -12.83 6.57
CA SER A 25 -2.69 -12.39 5.74
C SER A 25 -3.03 -11.16 4.92
N ARG A 26 -4.27 -11.04 4.42
CA ARG A 26 -4.70 -9.88 3.64
C ARG A 26 -4.93 -8.64 4.50
N THR A 27 -5.49 -8.81 5.70
CA THR A 27 -5.63 -7.72 6.67
C THR A 27 -4.28 -7.16 7.10
N LEU A 28 -3.26 -8.00 7.24
CA LEU A 28 -1.89 -7.56 7.52
C LEU A 28 -1.29 -6.73 6.37
N GLU A 29 -1.52 -7.10 5.11
CA GLU A 29 -1.10 -6.28 3.97
C GLU A 29 -1.78 -4.91 3.96
N ASP A 30 -3.09 -4.87 4.23
CA ASP A 30 -3.86 -3.62 4.26
C ASP A 30 -3.40 -2.68 5.39
N GLU A 31 -3.04 -3.23 6.56
CA GLU A 31 -2.46 -2.48 7.69
C GLU A 31 -1.02 -2.02 7.38
N ALA A 32 -0.20 -2.88 6.78
CA ALA A 32 1.15 -2.54 6.37
C ALA A 32 1.17 -1.40 5.34
N ASP A 33 0.25 -1.42 4.38
CA ASP A 33 0.08 -0.34 3.39
C ASP A 33 -0.32 0.99 4.04
N GLU A 34 -1.20 0.95 5.05
CA GLU A 34 -1.63 2.13 5.78
C GLU A 34 -0.50 2.75 6.59
N VAL A 35 0.22 1.93 7.37
CA VAL A 35 1.35 2.36 8.18
C VAL A 35 2.47 2.87 7.28
N GLY A 36 2.77 2.16 6.19
CA GLY A 36 3.76 2.58 5.20
C GLY A 36 3.44 3.93 4.58
N LEU A 37 2.18 4.16 4.19
CA LEU A 37 1.72 5.43 3.64
C LEU A 37 1.84 6.59 4.66
N MET A 38 1.47 6.34 5.91
CA MET A 38 1.65 7.30 7.01
C MET A 38 3.13 7.64 7.22
N LEU A 39 4.01 6.64 7.24
CA LEU A 39 5.45 6.84 7.45
C LEU A 39 6.05 7.67 6.31
N ALA A 40 5.69 7.36 5.06
CA ALA A 40 6.10 8.13 3.89
C ALA A 40 5.60 9.59 3.95
N ALA A 41 4.36 9.81 4.40
CA ALA A 41 3.79 11.14 4.60
C ALA A 41 4.57 11.94 5.65
N LYS A 42 4.86 11.33 6.81
CA LYS A 42 5.63 11.95 7.89
C LYS A 42 7.07 12.26 7.49
N ALA A 43 7.66 11.43 6.64
CA ALA A 43 8.98 11.65 6.06
C ALA A 43 8.98 12.66 4.89
N CYS A 44 7.86 13.34 4.63
CA CYS A 44 7.70 14.36 3.60
C CYS A 44 7.87 13.88 2.14
N TYR A 45 7.80 12.58 1.88
CA TYR A 45 7.80 12.03 0.51
C TYR A 45 6.56 12.43 -0.28
N ASP A 46 6.64 12.29 -1.61
CA ASP A 46 5.50 12.41 -2.51
C ASP A 46 4.67 11.12 -2.46
N ILE A 47 3.75 11.06 -1.50
CA ILE A 47 2.91 9.88 -1.25
C ILE A 47 1.94 9.55 -2.38
N ARG A 48 1.76 10.45 -3.36
CA ARG A 48 0.92 10.19 -4.54
C ARG A 48 1.50 9.07 -5.40
N GLU A 49 2.82 8.90 -5.34
CA GLU A 49 3.55 7.85 -6.06
C GLU A 49 3.26 6.44 -5.54
N SER A 50 2.66 6.29 -4.35
CA SER A 50 2.35 4.96 -3.80
C SER A 50 1.34 4.20 -4.65
N VAL A 51 0.37 4.90 -5.24
CA VAL A 51 -0.65 4.31 -6.11
C VAL A 51 0.01 3.79 -7.39
N THR A 52 0.80 4.64 -8.04
CA THR A 52 1.56 4.30 -9.25
C THR A 52 2.53 3.15 -9.00
N PHE A 53 3.21 3.15 -7.85
CA PHE A 53 4.13 2.07 -7.45
C PHE A 53 3.40 0.73 -7.42
N TRP A 54 2.27 0.63 -6.71
CA TRP A 54 1.54 -0.62 -6.61
C TRP A 54 0.83 -1.05 -7.90
N GLN A 55 0.43 -0.11 -8.76
CA GLN A 55 -0.01 -0.41 -10.13
C GLN A 55 1.11 -1.09 -10.94
N LYS A 56 2.33 -0.53 -10.91
CA LYS A 56 3.49 -1.13 -11.59
C LYS A 56 3.88 -2.47 -10.98
N MET A 57 3.80 -2.63 -9.66
CA MET A 57 4.07 -3.90 -8.99
C MET A 57 3.09 -4.98 -9.44
N HIS A 58 1.82 -4.63 -9.66
CA HIS A 58 0.84 -5.54 -10.23
C HIS A 58 1.21 -5.96 -11.67
N GLU A 59 1.55 -5.02 -12.54
CA GLU A 59 2.01 -5.33 -13.92
C GLU A 59 3.28 -6.20 -13.94
N ILE A 60 4.19 -6.00 -12.98
CA ILE A 60 5.39 -6.82 -12.84
C ILE A 60 5.02 -8.23 -12.37
N GLN A 61 4.09 -8.37 -11.42
CA GLN A 61 3.62 -9.68 -10.97
C GLN A 61 2.99 -10.48 -12.11
N GLU A 62 2.20 -9.85 -12.98
CA GLU A 62 1.60 -10.51 -14.15
C GLU A 62 2.65 -11.00 -15.17
N LYS A 63 3.80 -10.31 -15.27
CA LYS A 63 4.88 -10.65 -16.20
C LYS A 63 5.94 -11.58 -15.59
N GLN A 64 6.10 -11.54 -14.27
CA GLN A 64 7.01 -12.35 -13.48
C GLN A 64 6.21 -13.05 -12.39
N GLU A 65 5.58 -14.15 -12.78
CA GLU A 65 4.68 -14.98 -11.96
C GLU A 65 5.29 -15.46 -10.62
N LEU A 66 6.61 -15.39 -10.43
CA LEU A 66 7.30 -16.15 -9.37
C LEU A 66 8.52 -15.42 -8.78
N SER A 67 8.33 -14.20 -8.27
CA SER A 67 9.28 -13.68 -7.26
C SER A 67 8.86 -14.21 -5.88
N GLU A 68 9.81 -14.61 -5.04
CA GLU A 68 9.56 -15.05 -3.65
C GLU A 68 8.79 -13.97 -2.85
N PHE A 69 8.99 -12.70 -3.22
CA PHE A 69 8.24 -11.57 -2.70
C PHE A 69 6.75 -11.66 -3.02
N PHE A 70 6.36 -11.95 -4.27
CA PHE A 70 4.95 -12.07 -4.66
C PHE A 70 4.28 -13.33 -4.11
N SER A 71 5.06 -14.33 -3.67
CA SER A 71 4.54 -15.51 -3.00
C SER A 71 4.02 -15.19 -1.59
N THR A 72 4.62 -14.24 -0.88
CA THR A 72 4.23 -13.85 0.48
C THR A 72 3.43 -12.54 0.52
N HIS A 73 3.67 -11.65 -0.44
CA HIS A 73 3.03 -10.34 -0.57
C HIS A 73 2.41 -10.19 -1.97
N PRO A 74 1.22 -10.74 -2.24
CA PRO A 74 0.60 -10.64 -3.55
C PRO A 74 0.25 -9.18 -3.90
N ALA A 75 0.65 -8.73 -5.09
CA ALA A 75 0.30 -7.41 -5.61
C ALA A 75 -1.10 -7.44 -6.24
N SER A 76 -2.13 -7.28 -5.41
CA SER A 76 -3.50 -7.18 -5.93
C SER A 76 -3.82 -5.78 -6.46
N THR A 77 -4.62 -5.70 -7.53
CA THR A 77 -5.19 -4.44 -8.06
C THR A 77 -5.90 -3.62 -6.97
N LYS A 78 -6.54 -4.30 -6.02
CA LYS A 78 -7.24 -3.71 -4.89
C LYS A 78 -6.33 -2.90 -3.95
N ARG A 79 -5.02 -3.17 -3.90
CA ARG A 79 -4.07 -2.39 -3.08
C ARG A 79 -3.95 -0.97 -3.57
N ALA A 80 -3.81 -0.78 -4.89
CA ALA A 80 -3.75 0.55 -5.50
C ALA A 80 -5.04 1.35 -5.25
N GLU A 81 -6.21 0.71 -5.38
CA GLU A 81 -7.51 1.33 -5.08
C GLU A 81 -7.63 1.75 -3.61
N THR A 82 -7.21 0.87 -2.70
CA THR A 82 -7.26 1.11 -1.25
C THR A 82 -6.34 2.28 -0.86
N LEU A 83 -5.12 2.30 -1.41
CA LEU A 83 -4.17 3.40 -1.21
C LEU A 83 -4.70 4.72 -1.76
N ASN A 84 -5.33 4.70 -2.93
CA ASN A 84 -5.98 5.88 -3.51
C ASN A 84 -7.08 6.42 -2.59
N GLY A 85 -7.86 5.52 -1.95
CA GLY A 85 -8.82 5.88 -0.90
C GLY A 85 -8.21 6.57 0.32
N LYS A 86 -7.02 6.13 0.75
CA LYS A 86 -6.32 6.65 1.94
C LYS A 86 -5.46 7.90 1.65
N LEU A 87 -5.31 8.28 0.39
CA LEU A 87 -4.37 9.33 -0.03
C LEU A 87 -4.71 10.71 0.55
N SER A 88 -6.00 11.08 0.60
CA SER A 88 -6.46 12.34 1.19
C SER A 88 -6.04 12.45 2.66
N TRP A 89 -6.31 11.41 3.46
CA TRP A 89 -5.88 11.33 4.85
C TRP A 89 -4.35 11.41 5.02
N ALA A 90 -3.59 10.72 4.17
CA ALA A 90 -2.13 10.76 4.24
C ALA A 90 -1.55 12.12 3.84
N LEU A 91 -2.18 12.83 2.89
CA LEU A 91 -1.81 14.20 2.55
C LEU A 91 -2.02 15.15 3.73
N ASP A 92 -3.07 14.93 4.54
CA ASP A 92 -3.32 15.71 5.75
C ASP A 92 -2.22 15.50 6.80
N ILE A 93 -1.78 14.26 7.00
CA ILE A 93 -0.63 13.96 7.88
C ILE A 93 0.61 14.70 7.41
N ARG A 94 0.88 14.66 6.10
CA ARG A 94 2.02 15.36 5.51
C ARG A 94 1.95 16.88 5.74
N ARG A 95 0.75 17.47 5.63
CA ARG A 95 0.52 18.89 5.94
C ARG A 95 0.77 19.19 7.42
N GLN A 96 0.30 18.34 8.33
CA GLN A 96 0.51 18.47 9.78
C GLN A 96 2.00 18.37 10.17
N CYS A 97 2.80 17.62 9.42
CA CYS A 97 4.24 17.53 9.59
C CYS A 97 5.03 18.74 9.06
N ASN A 98 4.36 19.79 8.56
CA ASN A 98 4.98 21.00 8.02
C ASN A 98 5.93 20.73 6.83
N CYS A 99 5.61 19.71 6.03
CA CYS A 99 6.35 19.37 4.83
C CYS A 99 6.12 20.39 3.70
N LEU A 100 7.12 20.59 2.84
CA LEU A 100 7.03 21.49 1.68
C LEU A 100 5.86 21.11 0.74
N PRO A 101 5.14 22.06 0.13
CA PRO A 101 4.07 21.76 -0.83
C PRO A 101 4.53 20.82 -1.94
N LEU A 102 3.67 19.87 -2.31
CA LEU A 102 3.94 18.97 -3.43
C LEU A 102 3.80 19.75 -4.74
N LEU A 103 4.74 19.56 -5.65
CA LEU A 103 4.68 20.17 -6.98
C LEU A 103 3.55 19.50 -7.77
N GLU A 104 2.59 20.29 -8.23
CA GLU A 104 1.40 19.81 -8.94
C GLU A 104 1.71 19.27 -10.34
N ASN A 105 2.79 19.73 -10.98
CA ASN A 105 3.03 19.46 -12.41
C ASN A 105 4.52 19.22 -12.72
N ILE A 106 5.14 18.21 -12.10
CA ILE A 106 6.46 17.77 -12.60
C ILE A 106 6.22 16.81 -13.77
N ASN A 107 6.29 17.32 -14.99
CA ASN A 107 6.42 16.48 -16.17
C ASN A 107 7.86 15.98 -16.22
N LEU A 108 8.14 14.90 -15.48
CA LEU A 108 9.48 14.34 -15.28
C LEU A 108 10.05 13.64 -16.54
N GLY A 109 9.34 13.70 -17.67
CA GLY A 109 9.70 12.98 -18.90
C GLY A 109 9.56 11.46 -18.77
N LEU A 110 8.91 10.98 -17.71
CA LEU A 110 8.66 9.56 -17.49
C LEU A 110 7.37 9.17 -18.22
N PRO A 111 7.39 8.15 -19.10
CA PRO A 111 6.18 7.68 -19.76
C PRO A 111 5.17 7.16 -18.73
N ASN A 112 3.89 7.51 -18.91
CA ASN A 112 2.77 7.13 -18.04
C ASN A 112 2.84 7.66 -16.61
N PHE A 113 3.27 8.91 -16.44
CA PHE A 113 3.39 9.56 -15.16
C PHE A 113 2.38 10.69 -15.01
N SER A 114 1.22 10.39 -14.45
CA SER A 114 0.28 11.41 -13.98
C SER A 114 0.41 11.54 -12.47
N LYS A 115 1.05 12.62 -12.01
CA LYS A 115 1.19 12.95 -10.58
C LYS A 115 -0.10 13.39 -9.91
N THR A 116 -1.17 13.57 -10.68
CA THR A 116 -2.43 14.04 -10.15
C THR A 116 -3.21 12.82 -9.65
N PRO A 117 -3.47 12.72 -8.35
CA PRO A 117 -4.58 11.90 -7.89
C PRO A 117 -5.84 12.41 -8.59
N ASP A 118 -6.77 11.53 -8.94
CA ASP A 118 -8.04 11.96 -9.51
C ASP A 118 -8.60 13.08 -8.61
N LYS A 119 -8.97 14.23 -9.19
CA LYS A 119 -9.42 15.41 -8.41
C LYS A 119 -10.57 15.05 -7.46
N GLU A 120 -11.38 14.08 -7.86
CA GLU A 120 -12.42 13.45 -7.06
C GLU A 120 -11.91 12.85 -5.74
N VAL A 121 -10.73 12.24 -5.72
CA VAL A 121 -10.11 11.63 -4.52
C VAL A 121 -9.68 12.69 -3.51
N LEU A 122 -9.18 13.84 -3.99
CA LEU A 122 -8.74 14.96 -3.15
C LEU A 122 -9.92 15.75 -2.57
N GLU A 123 -11.05 15.75 -3.27
CA GLU A 123 -12.26 16.47 -2.87
C GLU A 123 -13.25 15.59 -2.08
N ARG A 124 -13.02 14.27 -2.00
CA ARG A 124 -13.84 13.37 -1.17
C ARG A 124 -13.79 13.83 0.29
N PRO A 125 -14.95 14.15 0.90
CA PRO A 125 -15.02 14.39 2.34
C PRO A 125 -14.38 13.21 3.07
N LEU A 126 -13.57 13.49 4.09
CA LEU A 126 -13.15 12.47 5.04
C LEU A 126 -14.43 11.90 5.65
N GLU A 127 -14.97 10.82 5.07
CA GLU A 127 -16.04 10.10 5.71
C GLU A 127 -15.51 9.69 7.07
N LYS A 128 -16.13 10.26 8.11
CA LYS A 128 -15.97 9.80 9.48
C LYS A 128 -16.49 8.35 9.51
N LYS A 129 -15.67 7.38 9.08
CA LYS A 129 -15.76 6.03 9.63
C LYS A 129 -15.22 6.11 11.05
N ALA A 130 -16.08 6.67 11.90
CA ALA A 130 -16.00 6.58 13.32
C ALA A 130 -16.10 5.10 13.69
N GLY A 131 -14.98 4.52 14.12
CA GLY A 131 -14.92 3.17 14.69
C GLY A 131 -13.85 2.31 14.03
N LEU A 132 -12.74 2.08 14.75
CA LEU A 132 -11.51 1.36 14.35
C LEU A 132 -10.65 2.16 13.33
N ILE A 133 -9.56 2.86 13.63
CA ILE A 133 -8.58 2.84 14.72
C ILE A 133 -8.00 4.28 14.76
N HIS A 134 -8.56 5.19 15.58
CA HIS A 134 -7.94 6.50 15.85
C HIS A 134 -6.99 6.47 17.07
N HIS A 135 -6.60 5.28 17.52
CA HIS A 135 -5.70 5.08 18.64
C HIS A 135 -4.51 4.19 18.26
N ILE A 136 -3.76 4.56 17.24
CA ILE A 136 -2.32 4.48 17.42
C ILE A 136 -1.98 5.82 18.06
N PRO A 137 -1.49 5.88 19.32
CA PRO A 137 -0.91 7.10 19.83
C PRO A 137 0.25 7.44 18.89
N VAL A 138 -0.03 8.27 17.89
CA VAL A 138 0.97 9.00 17.14
C VAL A 138 1.83 9.59 18.21
N VAL A 139 3.10 9.22 18.21
CA VAL A 139 4.16 9.75 19.05
C VAL A 139 4.01 11.28 19.11
N GLN A 140 3.24 11.77 20.09
CA GLN A 140 3.00 13.19 20.33
C GLN A 140 4.13 13.77 21.20
N ASN A 141 5.30 13.12 21.23
CA ASN A 141 6.34 13.43 22.19
C ASN A 141 7.78 13.37 21.63
N ILE A 142 8.01 13.78 20.38
CA ILE A 142 9.37 14.12 19.88
C ILE A 142 9.44 15.63 19.55
N LYS A 143 8.92 16.47 20.44
CA LYS A 143 9.17 17.93 20.39
C LYS A 143 9.64 18.51 21.71
N ASN A 144 10.17 17.69 22.63
CA ASN A 144 10.59 18.21 23.93
C ASN A 144 11.80 17.51 24.58
N GLU A 145 12.81 17.14 23.80
CA GLU A 145 14.15 16.87 24.38
C GLU A 145 15.27 17.41 23.48
N ARG A 146 15.91 18.48 24.00
CA ARG A 146 17.10 19.24 23.58
C ARG A 146 16.89 20.42 22.65
#